data_AF-A0A9P0IHA7-F1
#
_entry.id   AF-A0A9P0IHA7-F1
#
_cell.length_a   1.000
_cell.length_b   1.000
_cell.length_c   1.000
_cell.angle_alpha   90.00
_cell.angle_beta   90.00
_cell.angle_gamma   90.00
#
_symmetry.space_group_name_H-M   'P 1'
#
loop_
_entity.id
_entity.type
_entity.pdbx_description
1 polymer ?
#
loop_
_entity_poly.entity_id
_entity_poly.type
_entity_poly.pdbx_seq_one_letter_code
_entity_poly.pdbx_strand_id
1 'polypeptide(L)'
;MQLPLSETYRDINSNTILPPLDKTMIRHYLCYKHKKIDTVVRLYESRHLLMARASVVGDNTFVKGYCRKTMKSLQYEVDIVLNINGNPEASHCECPAGSGTNALCKHVAVLLFGIKNMVREKNLLLQEVCTQKLQQFHVPKKLYTGTPVKV
;
A
#
# COMPACT_ATOMS: atom_id res chain seq x y z
N MET A 1 -1.82 4.70 20.27
CA MET A 1 -2.44 5.55 19.23
C MET A 1 -3.93 5.34 19.35
N GLN A 2 -4.73 6.41 19.46
CA GLN A 2 -6.18 6.29 19.47
C GLN A 2 -6.65 6.26 18.01
N LEU A 3 -7.19 5.13 17.58
CA LEU A 3 -7.68 4.93 16.22
C LEU A 3 -9.20 5.15 16.18
N PRO A 4 -9.74 5.68 15.07
CA PRO A 4 -11.18 5.73 14.88
C PRO A 4 -11.76 4.33 14.71
N LEU A 5 -13.10 4.23 14.82
CA LEU A 5 -13.82 2.97 14.65
C LEU A 5 -13.57 2.40 13.24
N SER A 6 -13.39 1.09 13.15
CA SER A 6 -13.09 0.41 11.87
C SER A 6 -14.11 0.68 10.76
N GLU A 7 -15.36 0.99 11.12
CA GLU A 7 -16.45 1.29 10.19
C GLU A 7 -16.31 2.63 9.47
N THR A 8 -15.54 3.58 10.02
CA THR A 8 -15.36 4.90 9.41
C THR A 8 -14.36 4.87 8.25
N TYR A 9 -13.56 3.81 8.15
CA TYR A 9 -12.56 3.66 7.09
C TYR A 9 -13.20 3.31 5.75
N ARG A 10 -12.77 4.01 4.70
CA ARG A 10 -13.17 3.74 3.31
C ARG A 10 -11.95 3.43 2.46
N ASP A 11 -12.14 2.62 1.43
CA ASP A 11 -11.06 2.25 0.52
C ASP A 11 -10.55 3.47 -0.23
N ILE A 12 -9.22 3.58 -0.33
CA ILE A 12 -8.59 4.68 -1.05
C ILE A 12 -8.74 4.44 -2.56
N ASN A 13 -9.38 5.39 -3.23
CA ASN A 13 -9.58 5.44 -4.67
C ASN A 13 -9.34 6.86 -5.21
N SER A 14 -9.48 7.06 -6.53
CA SER A 14 -9.11 8.32 -7.21
C SER A 14 -9.87 9.54 -6.68
N ASN A 15 -11.07 9.31 -6.13
CA ASN A 15 -11.94 10.32 -5.55
C ASN A 15 -11.67 10.56 -4.06
N THR A 16 -10.84 9.75 -3.42
CA THR A 16 -10.46 9.96 -2.02
C THR A 16 -9.61 11.21 -1.89
N ILE A 17 -10.07 12.13 -1.05
CA ILE A 17 -9.32 13.34 -0.70
C ILE A 17 -8.32 12.95 0.37
N LEU A 18 -7.04 13.08 0.04
CA LEU A 18 -5.91 12.78 0.92
C LEU A 18 -5.06 14.04 1.03
N PRO A 19 -4.42 14.28 2.19
CA PRO A 19 -3.55 15.43 2.35
C PRO A 19 -2.36 15.35 1.36
N PRO A 20 -1.83 16.48 0.92
CA PRO A 20 -0.68 16.48 0.01
C PRO A 20 0.57 15.96 0.72
N LEU A 21 1.10 14.80 0.29
CA LEU A 21 2.35 14.26 0.84
C LEU A 21 3.56 14.83 0.10
N ASP A 22 4.45 15.54 0.80
CA ASP A 22 5.72 15.98 0.24
C ASP A 22 6.78 14.85 0.21
N LYS A 23 7.56 14.79 -0.88
CA LYS A 23 8.67 13.85 -1.07
C LYS A 23 9.75 14.00 0.00
N THR A 24 9.98 15.21 0.48
CA THR A 24 10.96 15.49 1.54
C THR A 24 10.63 14.71 2.80
N MET A 25 9.35 14.55 3.11
CA MET A 25 8.88 13.88 4.33
C MET A 25 9.16 12.39 4.32
N ILE A 26 8.85 11.71 3.20
CA ILE A 26 9.16 10.29 3.06
C ILE A 26 10.68 10.08 3.13
N ARG A 27 11.47 11.00 2.58
CA ARG A 27 12.93 10.96 2.70
C ARG A 27 13.40 11.16 4.13
N HIS A 28 12.88 12.15 4.85
CA HIS A 28 13.20 12.36 6.27
C HIS A 28 12.84 11.13 7.11
N TYR A 29 11.67 10.54 6.85
CA TYR A 29 11.19 9.31 7.48
C TYR A 29 12.14 8.11 7.24
N LEU A 30 12.70 8.00 6.03
CA LEU A 30 13.60 6.91 5.64
C LEU A 30 15.06 7.14 6.05
N CYS A 31 15.53 8.39 6.01
CA CYS A 31 16.88 8.79 6.40
C CYS A 31 17.16 8.46 7.87
N TYR A 32 16.17 8.64 8.75
CA TYR A 32 16.31 8.32 10.18
C TYR A 32 16.69 6.85 10.45
N LYS A 33 16.36 5.92 9.53
CA LYS A 33 16.70 4.49 9.65
C LYS A 33 17.70 4.01 8.59
N HIS A 34 18.37 4.92 7.89
CA HIS A 34 19.29 4.60 6.78
C HIS A 34 18.68 3.66 5.73
N LYS A 35 17.36 3.75 5.51
CA LYS A 35 16.69 2.89 4.52
C LYS A 35 16.76 3.54 3.15
N LYS A 36 17.23 2.76 2.17
CA LYS A 36 17.27 3.22 0.77
C LYS A 36 15.85 3.35 0.23
N ILE A 37 15.54 4.51 -0.34
CA ILE A 37 14.24 4.77 -0.97
C ILE A 37 13.93 3.75 -2.07
N ASP A 38 14.95 3.30 -2.80
CA ASP A 38 14.83 2.29 -3.86
C ASP A 38 14.23 0.97 -3.35
N THR A 39 14.50 0.62 -2.09
CA THR A 39 13.91 -0.59 -1.50
C THR A 39 12.41 -0.43 -1.28
N VAL A 40 11.95 0.76 -0.90
CA VAL A 40 10.53 1.07 -0.72
C VAL A 40 9.82 1.07 -2.07
N VAL A 41 10.42 1.74 -3.06
CA VAL A 41 9.91 1.81 -4.44
C VAL A 41 9.76 0.39 -4.99
N ARG A 42 10.81 -0.43 -4.91
CA ARG A 42 10.77 -1.82 -5.39
C ARG A 42 9.69 -2.65 -4.71
N LEU A 43 9.50 -2.51 -3.39
CA LEU A 43 8.46 -3.24 -2.66
C LEU A 43 7.05 -2.80 -3.09
N TYR A 44 6.85 -1.50 -3.30
CA TYR A 44 5.58 -0.95 -3.77
C TYR A 44 5.26 -1.40 -5.21
N GLU A 45 6.23 -1.30 -6.12
CA GLU A 45 6.10 -1.77 -7.51
C GLU A 45 5.88 -3.29 -7.59
N SER A 46 6.48 -4.04 -6.67
CA SER A 46 6.23 -5.47 -6.49
C SER A 46 4.90 -5.78 -5.79
N ARG A 47 3.98 -4.81 -5.70
CA ARG A 47 2.61 -4.93 -5.16
C ARG A 47 2.54 -5.55 -3.76
N HIS A 48 3.45 -5.18 -2.87
CA HIS A 48 3.43 -5.65 -1.48
C HIS A 48 2.35 -5.00 -0.62
N LEU A 49 1.70 -3.94 -1.11
CA LEU A 49 0.54 -3.34 -0.46
C LEU A 49 -0.71 -4.12 -0.87
N LEU A 50 -1.42 -4.73 0.07
CA LEU A 50 -2.64 -5.49 -0.22
C LEU A 50 -3.87 -4.57 -0.26
N MET A 51 -3.93 -3.63 0.69
CA MET A 51 -5.07 -2.74 0.87
C MET A 51 -4.59 -1.44 1.50
N ALA A 52 -5.26 -0.33 1.17
CA ALA A 52 -5.16 0.92 1.90
C ALA A 52 -6.54 1.56 2.05
N ARG A 53 -6.88 1.98 3.26
CA ARG A 53 -8.14 2.61 3.62
C ARG A 53 -7.85 3.89 4.41
N ALA A 54 -8.68 4.90 4.23
CA ALA A 54 -8.55 6.17 4.93
C ALA A 54 -9.84 6.51 5.70
N SER A 55 -9.68 7.21 6.82
CA SER A 55 -10.75 7.84 7.58
C SER A 55 -10.27 9.25 7.94
N VAL A 56 -11.10 10.26 7.69
CA VAL A 56 -10.80 11.64 8.06
C VAL A 56 -11.59 11.98 9.32
N VAL A 57 -10.91 12.45 10.36
CA VAL A 57 -11.52 12.84 11.64
C VAL A 57 -10.90 14.16 12.08
N GLY A 58 -11.69 15.24 12.04
CA GLY A 58 -11.18 16.59 12.23
C GLY A 58 -10.10 16.94 11.20
N ASP A 59 -8.96 17.44 11.67
CA ASP A 59 -7.83 17.83 10.82
C ASP A 59 -6.88 16.65 10.49
N ASN A 60 -7.16 15.46 11.03
CA ASN A 60 -6.29 14.29 10.90
C ASN A 60 -6.88 13.26 9.94
N THR A 61 -6.03 12.76 9.05
CA THR A 61 -6.31 11.65 8.14
C THR A 61 -5.64 10.39 8.67
N PHE A 62 -6.46 9.43 9.08
CA PHE A 62 -6.04 8.12 9.52
C PHE A 62 -5.99 7.18 8.33
N VAL A 63 -4.83 6.60 8.06
CA VAL A 63 -4.63 5.65 6.98
C VAL A 63 -4.25 4.30 7.54
N LYS A 64 -5.04 3.28 7.20
CA LYS A 64 -4.81 1.89 7.54
C LYS A 64 -4.44 1.12 6.27
N GLY A 65 -3.44 0.26 6.34
CA GLY A 65 -3.07 -0.59 5.23
C GLY A 65 -2.54 -1.94 5.66
N TYR A 66 -2.60 -2.90 4.75
CA TYR A 66 -2.01 -4.23 4.96
C TYR A 66 -0.85 -4.41 3.99
N CYS A 67 0.30 -4.78 4.53
CA CYS A 67 1.52 -4.99 3.77
C CYS A 67 2.01 -6.43 3.89
N ARG A 68 2.35 -7.05 2.76
CA ARG A 68 2.91 -8.39 2.72
C ARG A 68 4.37 -8.40 3.17
N LYS A 69 4.75 -9.45 3.90
CA LYS A 69 6.15 -9.77 4.16
C LYS A 69 6.80 -10.38 2.92
N THR A 70 8.02 -9.96 2.61
CA THR A 70 8.76 -10.37 1.40
C THR A 70 9.00 -11.89 1.27
N MET A 71 9.16 -12.63 2.38
CA MET A 71 9.59 -14.04 2.32
C MET A 71 8.59 -15.08 2.85
N LYS A 72 7.54 -14.66 3.58
CA LYS A 72 6.54 -15.57 4.13
C LYS A 72 5.14 -15.08 3.76
N SER A 73 4.16 -15.97 3.70
CA SER A 73 2.75 -15.62 3.55
C SER A 73 2.20 -15.01 4.85
N LEU A 74 2.78 -13.89 5.25
CA LEU A 74 2.39 -13.12 6.43
C LEU A 74 2.11 -11.70 5.98
N GLN A 75 1.05 -11.12 6.52
CA GLN A 75 0.67 -9.73 6.35
C GLN A 75 0.86 -8.99 7.67
N TYR A 76 1.17 -7.70 7.57
CA TYR A 76 1.25 -6.81 8.73
C TYR A 76 0.26 -5.69 8.53
N GLU A 77 -0.54 -5.41 9.55
CA GLU A 77 -1.31 -4.19 9.64
C GLU A 77 -0.39 -3.01 9.89
N VAL A 78 -0.73 -1.90 9.25
CA VAL A 78 0.02 -0.64 9.26
C VAL A 78 -0.98 0.50 9.44
N ASP A 79 -0.79 1.28 10.48
CA ASP A 79 -1.60 2.48 10.75
C ASP A 79 -0.73 3.72 10.72
N ILE A 80 -1.25 4.79 10.14
CA ILE A 80 -0.57 6.08 10.02
C ILE A 80 -1.59 7.17 10.30
N VAL A 81 -1.22 8.13 11.14
CA VAL A 81 -1.96 9.39 11.32
C VAL A 81 -1.22 10.47 10.57
N LEU A 82 -1.90 11.11 9.63
CA LEU A 82 -1.41 12.25 8.88
C LEU A 82 -2.15 13.50 9.34
N ASN A 83 -1.45 14.61 9.51
CA ASN A 83 -2.10 15.91 9.68
C ASN A 83 -2.59 16.46 8.32
N ILE A 84 -3.30 17.60 8.37
CA ILE A 84 -3.74 18.38 7.21
C ILE A 84 -2.62 18.66 6.18
N ASN A 85 -1.39 18.85 6.64
CA ASN A 85 -0.22 19.12 5.79
C ASN A 85 0.42 17.86 5.19
N GLY A 86 -0.11 16.67 5.49
CA GLY A 86 0.43 15.39 5.03
C GLY A 86 1.62 14.88 5.85
N ASN A 87 1.88 15.47 7.01
CA ASN A 87 2.94 15.04 7.91
C ASN A 87 2.48 13.83 8.74
N PRO A 88 3.27 12.73 8.81
CA PRO A 88 2.97 11.65 9.72
C PRO A 88 3.22 12.07 11.17
N GLU A 89 2.15 12.15 11.97
CA GLU A 89 2.21 12.48 13.40
C GLU A 89 2.48 11.25 14.26
N ALA A 90 1.92 10.11 13.85
CA ALA A 90 2.12 8.84 14.53
C ALA A 90 1.99 7.69 13.53
N SER A 91 2.70 6.59 13.79
CA SER A 91 2.62 5.39 12.94
C SER A 91 2.81 4.12 13.75
N HIS A 92 2.08 3.09 13.38
CA HIS A 92 2.16 1.78 14.00
C HIS A 92 2.27 0.69 12.93
N CYS A 93 3.03 -0.36 13.22
CA CYS A 93 3.04 -1.54 12.37
C CYS A 93 3.33 -2.78 13.20
N GLU A 94 2.55 -3.84 12.98
CA GLU A 94 2.66 -5.11 13.71
C GLU A 94 3.99 -5.85 13.49
N CYS A 95 4.80 -5.42 12.52
CA CYS A 95 6.09 -6.04 12.29
C CYS A 95 7.05 -5.81 13.48
N PRO A 96 8.04 -6.69 13.71
CA PRO A 96 8.97 -6.55 14.84
C PRO A 96 9.75 -5.22 14.87
N ALA A 97 9.95 -4.59 13.70
CA ALA A 97 10.62 -3.30 13.58
C ALA A 97 9.69 -2.09 13.76
N GLY A 98 8.39 -2.32 13.97
CA GLY A 98 7.33 -1.32 13.97
C GLY A 98 6.45 -1.31 15.23
N SER A 99 6.79 -2.09 16.25
CA SER A 99 5.98 -2.28 17.47
C SER A 99 5.86 -1.03 18.38
N GLY A 100 6.29 0.15 17.93
CA GLY A 100 6.17 1.42 18.66
C GLY A 100 5.07 2.34 18.10
N THR A 101 4.90 3.49 18.74
CA THR A 101 3.95 4.56 18.34
C THR A 101 4.44 5.44 17.18
N ASN A 102 5.73 5.33 16.83
CA ASN A 102 6.38 6.00 15.69
C ASN A 102 7.17 4.96 14.88
N ALA A 103 6.46 4.02 14.29
CA ALA A 103 6.98 2.84 13.62
C ALA A 103 7.72 3.14 12.29
N LEU A 104 9.04 3.30 12.32
CA LEU A 104 9.85 3.59 11.11
C LEU A 104 10.18 2.34 10.25
N CYS A 105 9.21 1.44 10.09
CA CYS A 105 9.41 0.20 9.34
C CYS A 105 9.27 0.41 7.82
N LYS A 106 9.69 -0.59 7.03
CA LYS A 106 9.58 -0.52 5.56
C LYS A 106 8.12 -0.56 5.08
N HIS A 107 7.23 -1.18 5.86
CA HIS A 107 5.81 -1.29 5.52
C HIS A 107 5.10 0.06 5.64
N VAL A 108 5.40 0.84 6.70
CA VAL A 108 4.92 2.23 6.82
C VAL A 108 5.41 3.07 5.63
N ALA A 109 6.67 2.94 5.26
CA ALA A 109 7.19 3.67 4.11
C ALA A 109 6.52 3.27 2.78
N VAL A 110 6.19 1.99 2.58
CA VAL A 110 5.44 1.51 1.41
C VAL A 110 4.05 2.11 1.38
N LEU A 111 3.34 2.15 2.52
CA LEU A 111 2.02 2.76 2.61
C LEU A 111 2.07 4.27 2.34
N LEU A 112 3.01 5.01 2.95
CA LEU A 112 3.25 6.44 2.66
C LEU A 112 3.55 6.68 1.17
N PHE A 113 4.38 5.84 0.57
CA PHE A 113 4.70 5.94 -0.84
C PHE A 113 3.48 5.70 -1.74
N GLY A 114 2.64 4.72 -1.37
CA GLY A 114 1.36 4.46 -2.03
C GLY A 114 0.41 5.65 -1.95
N ILE A 115 0.22 6.22 -0.76
CA ILE A 115 -0.62 7.42 -0.55
C ILE A 115 -0.10 8.59 -1.41
N LYS A 116 1.22 8.83 -1.42
CA LYS A 116 1.82 9.88 -2.26
C LYS A 116 1.56 9.64 -3.74
N ASN A 117 1.77 8.42 -4.24
CA ASN A 117 1.47 8.09 -5.63
C ASN A 117 -0.03 8.26 -5.91
N MET A 118 -0.89 7.96 -4.95
CA MET A 118 -2.31 8.16 -5.10
C MET A 118 -2.70 9.64 -5.20
N VAL A 119 -2.11 10.51 -4.38
CA VAL A 119 -2.34 11.95 -4.45
C VAL A 119 -1.90 12.51 -5.81
N ARG A 120 -0.73 12.08 -6.31
CA ARG A 120 -0.11 12.65 -7.51
C ARG A 120 -0.59 12.04 -8.82
N GLU A 121 -0.65 10.72 -8.90
CA GLU A 121 -0.95 9.96 -10.13
C GLU A 121 -2.38 9.39 -10.14
N LYS A 122 -3.12 9.54 -9.04
CA LYS A 122 -4.45 8.92 -8.86
C LYS A 122 -4.46 7.40 -9.05
N ASN A 123 -3.33 6.76 -8.75
CA ASN A 123 -3.14 5.32 -8.89
C ASN A 123 -2.49 4.71 -7.63
N LEU A 124 -3.03 3.56 -7.19
CA LEU A 124 -2.54 2.78 -6.07
C LEU A 124 -2.24 1.34 -6.53
N LEU A 125 -0.98 0.92 -6.42
CA LEU A 125 -0.55 -0.42 -6.81
C LEU A 125 -0.79 -1.42 -5.67
N LEU A 126 -1.98 -2.02 -5.70
CA LEU A 126 -2.36 -3.08 -4.77
C LEU A 126 -1.94 -4.47 -5.30
N GLN A 127 -1.88 -5.44 -4.40
CA GLN A 127 -1.72 -6.86 -4.74
C GLN A 127 -2.79 -7.28 -5.74
N GLU A 128 -2.36 -7.99 -6.78
CA GLU A 128 -3.29 -8.50 -7.78
C GLU A 128 -4.20 -9.56 -7.20
N VAL A 129 -5.51 -9.41 -7.41
CA VAL A 129 -6.51 -10.44 -7.14
C VAL A 129 -6.60 -11.41 -8.32
N CYS A 130 -7.15 -12.60 -8.08
CA CYS A 130 -7.19 -13.70 -9.05
C CYS A 130 -7.92 -13.36 -10.37
N THR A 131 -8.79 -12.35 -10.37
CA THR A 131 -9.54 -11.88 -11.54
C THR A 131 -8.81 -10.81 -12.36
N GLN A 132 -7.72 -10.23 -11.85
CA GLN A 132 -6.92 -9.24 -12.58
C GLN A 132 -5.94 -9.88 -13.58
N LYS A 133 -5.67 -11.18 -13.44
CA LYS A 133 -4.89 -11.96 -14.41
C LYS A 133 -5.85 -12.77 -15.26
N LEU A 134 -5.61 -12.77 -16.57
CA LEU A 134 -6.37 -13.62 -17.48
C LEU A 134 -6.25 -15.07 -17.03
N GLN A 135 -7.39 -15.72 -16.86
CA GLN A 135 -7.45 -17.11 -16.43
C GLN A 135 -6.80 -18.00 -17.50
N GLN A 136 -5.73 -18.70 -17.13
CA GLN A 136 -4.97 -19.53 -18.06
C GLN A 136 -5.46 -20.98 -18.13
N PHE A 137 -6.39 -21.41 -17.28
CA PHE A 137 -6.81 -22.82 -17.23
C PHE A 137 -7.58 -23.26 -18.47
N HIS A 138 -8.33 -22.36 -19.12
CA HIS A 138 -8.99 -22.62 -20.40
C HIS A 138 -8.08 -22.41 -21.61
N VAL A 139 -6.90 -21.81 -21.43
CA VAL A 139 -5.95 -21.59 -22.53
C VAL A 139 -5.26 -22.92 -22.82
N PRO A 140 -5.43 -23.50 -24.02
CA PRO A 140 -4.75 -24.73 -24.38
C PRO A 140 -3.25 -24.55 -24.23
N LYS A 141 -2.59 -25.43 -23.46
CA LYS A 141 -1.13 -25.37 -23.26
C LYS A 141 -0.35 -25.62 -24.56
N LYS A 142 -0.99 -26.27 -25.53
CA LYS A 142 -0.43 -26.58 -26.85
C LYS A 142 -1.26 -25.88 -27.90
N LEU A 143 -0.59 -25.27 -28.87
CA LEU A 143 -1.25 -24.77 -30.07
C LEU A 143 -1.96 -25.95 -30.76
N TYR A 144 -3.23 -25.75 -31.13
CA TYR A 144 -3.94 -26.71 -31.94
C TYR A 144 -3.33 -26.71 -33.33
N THR A 145 -2.69 -27.82 -33.71
CA THR A 145 -2.07 -28.02 -35.03
C THR A 145 -2.95 -28.84 -35.97
N GLY A 146 -4.16 -29.20 -35.54
CA GLY A 146 -5.09 -29.95 -36.38
C GLY A 146 -5.58 -29.08 -37.54
N THR A 147 -5.75 -29.71 -38.71
CA THR A 147 -6.47 -29.07 -39.80
C THR A 147 -7.93 -28.84 -39.40
N PRO A 148 -8.54 -27.70 -39.75
CA PRO A 148 -9.94 -27.44 -39.47
C PRO A 148 -10.80 -28.59 -39.99
N VAL A 149 -11.74 -29.06 -39.17
CA VAL A 149 -12.73 -30.05 -39.61
C VAL A 149 -13.53 -29.40 -40.73
N LYS A 150 -13.42 -29.95 -41.94
CA LYS A 150 -14.25 -29.53 -43.06
C LYS A 150 -15.65 -30.05 -42.81
N VAL A 151 -16.60 -29.12 -42.70
CA VAL A 151 -18.05 -29.39 -42.71
C VAL A 151 -18.48 -29.70 -44.14
#